data_AF-A0A4R9VH19-F1
#
_entry.id   AF-A0A4R9VH19-F1
#
_cell.length_a   1.000
_cell.length_b   1.000
_cell.length_c   1.000
_cell.angle_alpha   90.00
_cell.angle_beta   90.00
_cell.angle_gamma   90.00
#
_symmetry.space_group_name_H-M   'P 1'
#
loop_
_entity.id
_entity.type
_entity.pdbx_description
1 polymer ?
#
loop_
_entity_poly.entity_id
_entity_poly.type
_entity_poly.pdbx_seq_one_letter_code
_entity_poly.pdbx_strand_id
1 'polypeptide(L)'
;RILSIPYDNTMVNSIDVVSTTLTANPDAEKWIFYSCNDDGVLGGVRATENAGMKPENVIGIGIDGSRSCEAFGSGKPTGFRGTMWLDSAKHGAA
;
A
#
# COMPACT_ATOMS: atom_id res chain seq x y z
N ARG A 1 -10.77 -12.75 4.79
CA ARG A 1 -11.10 -12.12 6.10
C ARG A 1 -10.69 -10.67 6.07
N ILE A 2 -11.25 -9.82 6.93
CA ILE A 2 -10.83 -8.42 7.08
C ILE A 2 -9.97 -8.31 8.33
N LEU A 3 -8.82 -7.66 8.21
CA LEU A 3 -7.91 -7.36 9.32
C LEU A 3 -7.82 -5.85 9.47
N SER A 4 -8.03 -5.34 10.68
CA SER A 4 -7.78 -3.93 10.99
C SER A 4 -6.36 -3.81 11.53
N ILE A 5 -5.51 -3.11 10.80
CA ILE A 5 -4.09 -2.93 11.14
C ILE A 5 -3.92 -1.46 11.52
N PRO A 6 -3.59 -1.14 12.79
CA PRO A 6 -3.38 0.24 13.20
C PRO A 6 -2.11 0.79 12.51
N TYR A 7 -2.20 1.98 11.93
CA TYR A 7 -1.06 2.66 11.33
C TYR A 7 -1.10 4.17 11.61
N ASP A 8 0.04 4.83 11.60
CA ASP A 8 0.21 6.24 12.05
C ASP A 8 0.21 7.27 10.91
N ASN A 9 -0.34 6.90 9.76
CA ASN A 9 -0.36 7.69 8.53
C ASN A 9 0.98 7.77 7.77
N THR A 10 2.04 7.09 8.22
CA THR A 10 3.33 7.03 7.51
C THR A 10 3.56 5.69 6.81
N MET A 11 4.30 5.75 5.70
CA MET A 11 4.69 4.53 4.97
C MET A 11 5.58 3.59 5.82
N VAL A 12 6.52 4.14 6.59
CA VAL A 12 7.46 3.33 7.39
C VAL A 12 6.70 2.50 8.41
N ASN A 13 5.79 3.13 9.17
CA ASN A 13 4.99 2.41 10.14
C ASN A 13 4.09 1.37 9.46
N SER A 14 3.50 1.69 8.30
CA SER A 14 2.71 0.73 7.54
C SER A 14 3.51 -0.52 7.15
N ILE A 15 4.78 -0.38 6.77
CA ILE A 15 5.66 -1.52 6.47
C ILE A 15 5.81 -2.41 7.71
N ASP A 16 6.08 -1.82 8.87
CA ASP A 16 6.33 -2.56 10.11
C ASP A 16 5.10 -3.33 10.59
N VAL A 17 3.94 -2.68 10.62
CA VAL A 17 2.69 -3.28 11.12
C VAL A 17 2.13 -4.32 10.15
N VAL A 18 2.29 -4.12 8.84
CA VAL A 18 1.89 -5.13 7.85
C VAL A 18 2.86 -6.31 7.85
N SER A 19 4.18 -6.11 7.97
CA SER A 19 5.15 -7.21 8.09
C SER A 19 4.85 -8.11 9.28
N THR A 20 4.52 -7.51 10.42
CA THR A 20 4.03 -8.23 11.61
C THR A 20 2.74 -9.01 11.32
N THR A 21 1.81 -8.38 10.60
CA THR A 21 0.53 -9.01 10.22
C THR A 21 0.73 -10.19 9.26
N LEU A 22 1.62 -10.09 8.26
CA LEU A 22 1.94 -11.20 7.36
C LEU A 22 2.50 -12.40 8.15
N THR A 23 3.41 -12.14 9.10
CA THR A 23 4.01 -13.17 9.96
C THR A 23 2.96 -13.86 10.84
N ALA A 24 1.97 -13.11 11.35
CA ALA A 24 0.87 -13.66 12.15
C ALA A 24 -0.18 -14.43 11.32
N ASN A 25 -0.12 -14.34 10.00
CA ASN A 25 -1.09 -14.95 9.08
C ASN A 25 -0.37 -15.71 7.94
N PRO A 26 0.46 -16.72 8.27
CA PRO A 26 1.35 -17.38 7.30
C PRO A 26 0.63 -18.21 6.23
N ASP A 27 -0.66 -18.50 6.44
CA ASP A 27 -1.53 -19.24 5.52
C ASP A 27 -2.14 -18.36 4.42
N ALA A 28 -2.06 -17.04 4.55
CA ALA A 28 -2.66 -16.10 3.60
C ALA A 28 -1.76 -15.87 2.38
N GLU A 29 -2.14 -16.45 1.24
CA GLU A 29 -1.38 -16.36 -0.01
C GLU A 29 -1.66 -15.09 -0.83
N LYS A 30 -2.78 -14.40 -0.59
CA LYS A 30 -3.24 -13.23 -1.35
C LYS A 30 -3.71 -12.12 -0.45
N TRP A 31 -3.33 -10.88 -0.79
CA TRP A 31 -3.59 -9.71 0.03
C TRP A 31 -4.21 -8.58 -0.78
N ILE A 32 -5.13 -7.87 -0.13
CA ILE A 32 -5.73 -6.64 -0.65
C ILE A 32 -5.50 -5.55 0.40
N PHE A 33 -4.94 -4.42 -0.01
CA PHE A 33 -4.68 -3.26 0.84
C PHE A 33 -5.47 -2.03 0.38
N TYR A 34 -6.08 -1.37 1.35
CA TYR A 34 -6.60 -0.01 1.26
C TYR A 34 -6.28 0.70 2.57
N SER A 35 -6.09 2.02 2.51
CA SER A 35 -5.77 2.87 3.66
C SER A 35 -6.34 4.27 3.44
N CYS A 36 -6.20 5.20 4.39
CA CYS A 36 -6.66 6.57 4.17
C CYS A 36 -5.76 7.42 3.25
N ASN A 37 -4.58 6.91 2.87
CA ASN A 37 -3.67 7.53 1.91
C ASN A 37 -2.83 6.51 1.12
N ASP A 38 -2.07 6.99 0.15
CA ASP A 38 -1.10 6.20 -0.62
C ASP A 38 0.00 5.59 0.25
N ASP A 39 0.46 6.30 1.29
CA ASP A 39 1.53 5.85 2.18
C ASP A 39 1.20 4.51 2.88
N GLY A 40 0.00 4.39 3.45
CA GLY A 40 -0.42 3.15 4.10
C GLY A 40 -0.65 2.01 3.11
N VAL A 41 -1.05 2.31 1.87
CA VAL A 41 -1.24 1.26 0.86
C VAL A 41 0.09 0.80 0.29
N LEU A 42 0.94 1.73 -0.11
CA LEU A 42 2.26 1.40 -0.64
C LEU A 42 3.14 0.75 0.42
N GLY A 43 3.07 1.19 1.68
CA GLY A 43 3.76 0.53 2.79
C GLY A 43 3.36 -0.94 2.95
N GLY A 44 2.05 -1.25 2.91
CA GLY A 44 1.58 -2.63 2.91
C GLY A 44 2.06 -3.44 1.70
N VAL A 45 2.06 -2.85 0.50
CA VAL A 45 2.62 -3.49 -0.69
C VAL A 45 4.13 -3.76 -0.53
N ARG A 46 4.91 -2.79 -0.04
CA ARG A 46 6.35 -2.99 0.22
C ARG A 46 6.61 -4.09 1.24
N ALA A 47 5.79 -4.20 2.29
CA ALA A 47 5.90 -5.32 3.23
C ALA A 47 5.72 -6.68 2.55
N THR A 48 4.77 -6.81 1.61
CA THR A 48 4.61 -8.06 0.84
C THR A 48 5.75 -8.31 -0.15
N GLU A 49 6.30 -7.27 -0.78
CA GLU A 49 7.48 -7.37 -1.64
C GLU A 49 8.71 -7.83 -0.84
N ASN A 50 8.92 -7.28 0.36
CA ASN A 50 9.98 -7.69 1.29
C ASN A 50 9.81 -9.14 1.76
N ALA A 51 8.58 -9.62 1.89
CA ALA A 51 8.26 -11.01 2.19
C ALA A 51 8.38 -11.95 0.97
N GLY A 52 8.76 -11.44 -0.21
CA GLY A 52 8.96 -12.22 -1.43
C GLY A 52 7.65 -12.60 -2.14
N MET A 53 6.52 -11.97 -1.81
CA MET A 53 5.26 -12.24 -2.47
C MET A 53 5.31 -11.75 -3.92
N LYS A 54 4.71 -12.53 -4.83
CA LYS A 54 4.58 -12.13 -6.23
C LYS A 54 3.57 -10.97 -6.35
N PRO A 55 3.84 -9.95 -7.18
CA PRO A 55 2.93 -8.84 -7.41
C PRO A 55 1.50 -9.26 -7.80
N GLU A 56 1.34 -10.35 -8.54
CA GLU A 56 0.03 -10.92 -8.93
C GLU A 56 -0.84 -11.39 -7.75
N ASN A 57 -0.25 -11.63 -6.58
CA ASN A 57 -0.97 -12.03 -5.36
C ASN A 57 -1.38 -10.83 -4.48
N VAL A 58 -1.06 -9.60 -4.89
CA VAL A 58 -1.26 -8.40 -4.08
C VAL A 58 -2.00 -7.33 -4.88
N ILE A 59 -3.02 -6.74 -4.26
CA ILE A 59 -3.78 -5.62 -4.81
C ILE A 59 -3.82 -4.49 -3.77
N GLY A 60 -3.08 -3.42 -4.00
CA GLY A 60 -3.15 -2.17 -3.25
C GLY A 60 -3.84 -1.09 -4.07
N ILE A 61 -4.87 -0.44 -3.52
CA ILE A 61 -5.51 0.73 -4.12
C ILE A 61 -5.38 1.92 -3.16
N GLY A 62 -4.54 2.88 -3.52
CA GLY A 62 -4.24 4.09 -2.75
C GLY A 62 -5.29 5.20 -2.87
N ILE A 63 -5.03 6.30 -2.17
CA ILE A 63 -5.80 7.54 -2.19
C ILE A 63 -4.79 8.68 -2.15
N ASP A 64 -5.03 9.76 -2.91
CA ASP A 64 -4.22 10.97 -3.14
C ASP A 64 -3.41 10.97 -4.44
N GLY A 65 -2.68 9.89 -4.74
CA GLY A 65 -1.85 9.77 -5.93
C GLY A 65 -0.41 10.24 -5.77
N SER A 66 -0.01 10.66 -4.57
CA SER A 66 1.33 11.17 -4.23
C SER A 66 2.44 10.14 -4.40
N ARG A 67 2.13 8.84 -4.37
CA ARG A 67 3.10 7.75 -4.54
C ARG A 67 3.07 7.09 -5.92
N SER A 68 2.24 7.57 -6.83
CA SER A 68 2.11 7.00 -8.19
C SER A 68 3.44 6.91 -8.93
N CYS A 69 4.27 7.96 -8.87
CA CYS A 69 5.57 7.96 -9.54
C CYS A 69 6.52 6.92 -8.95
N GLU A 70 6.49 6.71 -7.64
CA GLU A 70 7.31 5.72 -6.95
C GLU A 70 6.83 4.28 -7.27
N ALA A 71 5.52 4.07 -7.23
CA ALA A 71 4.90 2.77 -7.46
C ALA A 71 5.02 2.32 -8.93
N PHE A 72 4.73 3.22 -9.88
CA PHE A 72 4.62 2.89 -11.29
C PHE A 72 5.83 3.29 -12.13
N GLY A 73 6.58 4.33 -11.71
CA GLY A 73 7.63 4.95 -12.54
C GLY A 73 8.81 4.04 -12.87
N SER A 74 9.00 2.94 -12.12
CA SER A 74 10.04 1.95 -12.42
C SER A 74 9.68 1.02 -13.59
N GLY A 75 8.41 0.95 -14.00
CA GLY A 75 7.90 -0.01 -14.98
C GLY A 75 7.90 -1.47 -14.51
N LYS A 76 8.30 -1.74 -13.26
CA LYS A 76 8.29 -3.10 -12.70
C LYS A 76 6.88 -3.46 -12.22
N PRO A 77 6.47 -4.74 -12.36
CA PRO A 77 5.23 -5.20 -11.74
C PRO A 77 5.25 -4.97 -10.23
N THR A 78 4.17 -4.41 -9.70
CA THR A 78 3.99 -4.15 -8.27
C THR A 78 2.58 -4.55 -7.84
N GLY A 79 2.43 -4.82 -6.53
CA GLY A 79 1.12 -5.02 -5.91
C GLY A 79 0.30 -3.74 -5.81
N PHE A 80 0.90 -2.56 -5.92
CA PHE A 80 0.18 -1.28 -5.97
C PHE A 80 -0.46 -1.15 -7.35
N ARG A 81 -1.80 -1.26 -7.44
CA ARG A 81 -2.53 -1.38 -8.72
C ARG A 81 -3.17 -0.10 -9.19
N GLY A 82 -3.34 0.86 -8.30
CA GLY A 82 -4.01 2.11 -8.62
C GLY A 82 -4.10 2.99 -7.39
N THR A 83 -4.59 4.20 -7.60
CA THR A 83 -4.84 5.17 -6.55
C THR A 83 -5.93 6.13 -7.00
N MET A 84 -6.76 6.55 -6.04
CA MET A 84 -7.73 7.61 -6.24
C MET A 84 -6.98 8.95 -6.27
N TRP A 85 -6.59 9.40 -7.46
CA TRP A 85 -5.88 10.66 -7.63
C TRP A 85 -6.73 11.85 -7.22
N LEU A 86 -6.14 12.74 -6.43
CA LEU A 86 -6.74 13.99 -5.99
C LEU A 86 -5.93 15.17 -6.55
N ASP A 87 -6.63 16.18 -7.04
CA ASP A 87 -6.01 17.40 -7.55
C ASP A 87 -5.62 18.32 -6.39
N SER A 88 -4.38 18.20 -5.91
CA SER A 88 -3.89 18.97 -4.77
C SER A 88 -3.91 20.49 -5.00
N ALA A 89 -3.91 20.94 -6.27
CA ALA A 89 -4.04 22.36 -6.60
C ALA A 89 -5.41 22.94 -6.16
N LYS A 90 -6.45 22.11 -6.04
CA LYS A 90 -7.78 22.52 -5.56
C LYS A 90 -7.93 22.50 -4.05
N HIS A 91 -7.03 21.83 -3.32
CA HIS A 91 -7.16 21.62 -1.87
C HIS A 91 -6.53 22.74 -1.04
N GLY A 92 -5.60 23.51 -1.63
CA GLY A 92 -4.97 24.67 -1.00
C GLY A 92 -5.31 26.01 -1.66
N ALA A 93 -6.16 26.01 -2.69
CA ALA A 93 -6.66 27.23 -3.31
C ALA A 93 -7.66 27.92 -2.38
N ALA A 94 -7.44 29.20 -2.10
CA ALA A 94 -8.36 30.06 -1.35
C ALA A 94 -9.62 30.38 -2.16
#